data_AF-A0A554KH57-F1
#
_entry.id   AF-A0A554KH57-F1
#
_cell.length_a   1.000
_cell.length_b   1.000
_cell.length_c   1.000
_cell.angle_alpha   90.00
_cell.angle_beta   90.00
_cell.angle_gamma   90.00
#
_symmetry.space_group_name_H-M   'P 1'
#
loop_
_entity.id
_entity.type
_entity.pdbx_description
1 polymer ?
#
loop_
_entity_poly.entity_id
_entity_poly.type
_entity_poly.pdbx_seq_one_letter_code
_entity_poly.pdbx_strand_id
1 'polypeptide(L)' 'MTNQRRQKIEFTAEKKVSKPVKVEFYTKEGEKVSFKGHQQVTKPVKVEFYAERDKKK' A
#
# COMPACT_ATOMS: atom_id res chain seq x y z
N MET A 1 35.86 9.38 -15.76
CA MET A 1 34.43 9.02 -15.64
C MET A 1 34.30 7.92 -14.59
N THR A 2 33.85 8.25 -13.39
CA THR A 2 33.73 7.27 -12.29
C THR A 2 32.60 6.30 -12.59
N ASN A 3 32.94 5.04 -12.85
CA ASN A 3 31.99 3.94 -12.99
C ASN A 3 31.40 3.62 -11.60
N GLN A 4 30.43 4.43 -11.16
CA GLN A 4 29.67 4.17 -9.93
C GLN A 4 28.74 3.00 -10.19
N ARG A 5 29.18 1.81 -9.78
CA ARG A 5 28.37 0.58 -9.80
C ARG A 5 27.18 0.77 -8.85
N ARG A 6 26.01 1.12 -9.39
CA ARG A 6 24.74 1.23 -8.65
C ARG A 6 24.32 -0.14 -8.11
N GLN A 7 23.78 -0.17 -6.90
CA GLN A 7 23.22 -1.39 -6.31
C GLN A 7 21.70 -1.37 -6.43
N LYS A 8 21.12 -2.42 -7.01
CA LYS A 8 19.66 -2.62 -7.01
C LYS A 8 19.23 -3.07 -5.63
N ILE A 9 18.23 -2.41 -5.07
CA ILE A 9 17.60 -2.75 -3.79
C ILE A 9 16.12 -3.05 -4.08
N GLU A 10 15.63 -4.18 -3.58
CA GLU A 10 14.24 -4.59 -3.68
C GLU A 10 13.75 -5.10 -2.32
N PHE A 11 12.57 -4.65 -1.89
CA PHE A 11 11.91 -5.20 -0.70
C PHE A 11 10.39 -5.03 -0.78
N THR A 12 9.69 -5.73 0.09
CA THR A 12 8.23 -5.60 0.27
C THR A 12 7.94 -4.66 1.42
N ALA A 13 7.14 -3.63 1.17
CA ALA A 13 6.64 -2.70 2.19
C ALA A 13 5.13 -2.84 2.36
N GLU A 14 4.61 -2.46 3.52
CA GLU A 14 3.18 -2.36 3.75
C GLU A 14 2.67 -0.93 3.54
N LYS A 15 1.57 -0.80 2.78
CA LYS A 15 0.89 0.48 2.55
C LYS A 15 -0.57 0.39 2.96
N LYS A 16 -1.01 1.36 3.76
CA LYS A 16 -2.43 1.56 4.06
C LYS A 16 -3.11 2.23 2.85
N VAL A 17 -4.18 1.61 2.34
CA VAL A 17 -4.98 2.14 1.24
C VAL A 17 -6.46 2.15 1.60
N SER A 18 -7.17 3.16 1.12
CA SER A 18 -8.63 3.25 1.24
C SER A 18 -9.27 2.45 0.10
N LYS A 19 -10.18 1.52 0.42
CA LYS A 19 -10.97 0.78 -0.57
C LYS A 19 -12.47 1.02 -0.36
N PRO A 20 -13.25 1.18 -1.45
CA PRO A 20 -14.69 1.20 -1.34
C PRO A 20 -15.20 -0.17 -0.88
N VAL A 21 -16.13 -0.16 0.07
CA VAL A 21 -16.81 -1.36 0.59
C VAL A 21 -18.30 -1.12 0.64
N LYS A 22 -19.10 -2.18 0.45
CA LYS A 22 -20.54 -2.11 0.61
C LYS A 22 -20.88 -2.42 2.07
N VAL A 23 -21.55 -1.50 2.74
CA VAL A 23 -22.09 -1.71 4.09
C VAL A 23 -23.57 -2.02 3.95
N GLU A 24 -24.02 -3.12 4.56
CA GLU A 24 -25.41 -3.55 4.57
C GLU A 24 -25.82 -3.93 5.98
N PHE A 25 -26.98 -3.47 6.42
CA PHE A 25 -27.57 -3.86 7.69
C PHE A 25 -29.11 -3.77 7.61
N TYR A 26 -29.77 -4.40 8.57
CA TYR A 26 -31.23 -4.32 8.74
C TYR A 26 -31.56 -3.35 9.87
N THR A 27 -32.58 -2.52 9.68
CA THR A 27 -33.11 -1.65 10.74
C THR A 27 -33.90 -2.48 11.75
N LYS A 28 -34.30 -1.84 12.86
CA LYS A 28 -35.14 -2.48 13.88
C LYS A 28 -36.51 -2.89 13.32
N GLU A 29 -36.98 -2.16 12.32
CA GLU A 29 -38.24 -2.38 11.59
C GLU A 29 -38.09 -3.44 10.48
N GLY A 30 -36.88 -3.98 10.27
CA GLY A 30 -36.59 -5.03 9.28
C GLY A 30 -36.27 -4.51 7.87
N GLU A 31 -36.15 -3.20 7.69
CA GLU A 31 -35.79 -2.62 6.39
C GLU A 31 -34.31 -2.82 6.09
N LYS A 32 -33.98 -3.14 4.84
CA LYS A 32 -32.59 -3.30 4.40
C LYS A 32 -32.01 -1.96 3.98
N VAL A 33 -30.95 -1.52 4.65
CA VAL A 33 -30.19 -0.31 4.29
C VAL A 33 -28.84 -0.72 3.71
N SER A 34 -28.47 -0.13 2.58
CA SER A 34 -27.14 -0.33 1.99
C SER A 34 -26.53 0.97 1.47
N PHE A 35 -25.24 1.17 1.73
CA PHE A 35 -24.51 2.34 1.24
C PHE A 35 -23.03 1.99 0.95
N LYS A 36 -22.36 2.87 0.19
CA LYS A 36 -20.93 2.74 -0.09
C LYS A 36 -20.14 3.42 1.01
N GLY A 37 -19.32 2.65 1.72
CA GLY A 37 -18.34 3.14 2.68
C GLY A 37 -16.92 3.01 2.13
N HIS A 38 -15.95 3.47 2.91
CA HIS A 38 -14.53 3.25 2.65
C HIS A 38 -13.89 2.55 3.84
N GLN A 39 -13.08 1.53 3.59
CA GLN A 39 -12.32 0.82 4.61
C GLN A 39 -10.82 0.96 4.35
N GLN A 40 -10.07 1.25 5.42
CA GLN A 40 -8.61 1.18 5.38
C GLN A 40 -8.16 -0.27 5.40
N VAL A 41 -7.35 -0.66 4.42
CA VAL A 41 -6.74 -1.98 4.35
C VAL A 41 -5.23 -1.86 4.12
N THR A 42 -4.48 -2.80 4.69
CA THR A 42 -3.04 -2.91 4.45
C THR A 42 -2.80 -3.75 3.20
N LYS A 43 -1.96 -3.25 2.30
CA LYS A 43 -1.51 -3.97 1.11
C LYS A 43 0.02 -4.06 1.07
N PRO A 44 0.59 -5.22 0.68
CA PRO A 44 1.99 -5.28 0.32
C PRO A 44 2.24 -4.51 -0.98
N VAL A 45 3.36 -3.80 -1.04
CA VAL A 45 3.84 -3.05 -2.20
C VAL A 45 5.30 -3.40 -2.42
N LYS A 46 5.66 -3.75 -3.65
CA LYS A 46 7.06 -3.97 -4.03
C LYS A 46 7.75 -2.63 -4.24
N VAL A 47 8.86 -2.40 -3.54
CA VAL A 47 9.69 -1.21 -3.68
C VAL A 47 10.98 -1.63 -4.36
N GLU A 48 11.34 -0.95 -5.45
CA GLU A 48 12.59 -1.17 -6.17
C GLU A 48 13.27 0.17 -6.47
N PHE A 49 14.54 0.29 -6.12
CA PHE A 49 15.35 1.45 -6.49
C PHE A 49 16.84 1.10 -6.59
N TYR A 50 17.59 1.99 -7.24
CA TYR A 50 19.04 1.89 -7.34
C TYR A 50 19.69 2.84 -6.35
N ALA A 51 20.53 2.32 -5.45
CA ALA A 51 21.33 3.12 -4.53
C ALA A 51 22.75 3.34 -5.07
N GLU A 52 23.30 4.52 -4.84
CA GLU A 52 24.73 4.77 -5.03
C GLU A 52 25.51 4.22 -3.84
N ARG A 53 26.64 3.56 -4.12
CA ARG A 53 27.50 3.01 -3.08
C ARG A 53 28.40 4.13 -2.55
N ASP A 54 28.20 4.54 -1.30
CA ASP A 54 29.16 5.42 -0.61
C ASP A 54 30.49 4.68 -0.45
N LYS A 55 31.54 5.22 -1.09
CA LYS A 55 32.92 4.81 -0.80
C LYS A 55 33.30 5.45 0.53
N LYS A 56 33.21 4.69 1.63
CA LYS A 56 33.86 5.08 2.89
C LYS A 56 35.33 5.42 2.60
N LYS A 57 35.73 6.65 2.94
CA LYS A 57 37.13 7.09 2.96
C LYS A 57 37.88 6.40 4.08
#